data_AF-A0A382M0T7-F1
#
_entry.id   AF-A0A382M0T7-F1
#
_cell.length_a   1.000
_cell.length_b   1.000
_cell.length_c   1.000
_cell.angle_alpha   90.00
_cell.angle_beta   90.00
_cell.angle_gamma   90.00
#
_symmetry.space_group_name_H-M   'P 1'
#
loop_
_entity.id
_entity.type
_entity.pdbx_description
1 polymer ?
#
loop_
_entity_poly.entity_id
_entity_poly.type
_entity_poly.pdbx_seq_one_letter_code
_entity_poly.pdbx_strand_id
1 'polypeptide(L)'
;MVDDSITDEELTSLEQILDGDVSAQRRYFHYLDLHMDLQERVTRSKIHSRARFGSSKWKVAGIAAMFCLWIGLSYFAVNGGSGSGPAAFARITGMDGLIEWSEEEGSIINDLSVGDPLSEGIIEGLTSNSWVKIELNDGSEAIISGISKLKFSQNHGSKVLRLSQGYLSVKAVAQPEDKPMLVFSPGARAEVLGTQFNVLASPEST
;
A
#
# COMPACT_ATOMS: atom_id res chain seq x y z
N MET A 1 2.28 7.92 -35.70
CA MET A 1 1.57 6.97 -34.84
C MET A 1 1.80 5.62 -35.48
N VAL A 2 2.75 4.86 -34.95
CA VAL A 2 2.91 3.45 -35.34
C VAL A 2 1.84 2.71 -34.54
N ASP A 3 1.07 1.88 -35.23
CA ASP A 3 0.04 1.04 -34.64
C ASP A 3 0.78 -0.11 -33.93
N ASP A 4 0.90 -0.05 -32.61
CA ASP A 4 1.64 -1.03 -31.78
C ASP A 4 0.80 -2.30 -31.52
N SER A 5 0.02 -2.74 -32.50
CA SER A 5 -0.70 -4.01 -32.43
C SER A 5 0.12 -5.09 -33.16
N ILE A 6 0.58 -6.09 -32.39
CA ILE A 6 1.27 -7.26 -32.94
C ILE A 6 0.33 -7.99 -33.91
N THR A 7 0.83 -8.35 -35.09
CA THR A 7 0.04 -9.13 -36.07
C THR A 7 -0.07 -10.60 -35.65
N ASP A 8 -1.12 -11.30 -36.09
CA ASP A 8 -1.35 -12.72 -35.72
C ASP A 8 -0.18 -13.62 -36.15
N GLU A 9 0.52 -13.25 -37.24
CA GLU A 9 1.70 -13.94 -37.73
C GLU A 9 2.93 -13.74 -36.82
N GLU A 10 3.11 -12.53 -36.29
CA GLU A 10 4.16 -12.21 -35.32
C GLU A 10 3.88 -12.86 -33.96
N LEU A 11 2.61 -12.93 -33.56
CA LEU A 11 2.18 -13.61 -32.33
C LEU A 11 2.47 -15.12 -32.42
N THR A 12 2.12 -15.76 -33.54
CA THR A 12 2.40 -17.18 -33.76
C THR A 12 3.90 -17.47 -33.76
N SER A 13 4.69 -16.58 -34.37
CA SER A 13 6.15 -16.70 -34.36
C SER A 13 6.75 -16.52 -32.96
N LEU A 14 6.19 -15.60 -32.17
CA LEU A 14 6.58 -15.38 -30.77
C LEU A 14 6.24 -16.60 -29.90
N GLU A 15 5.03 -17.16 -30.05
CA GLU A 15 4.61 -18.38 -29.35
C GLU A 15 5.56 -19.56 -29.65
N GLN A 16 5.95 -19.73 -30.92
CA GLN A 16 6.89 -20.76 -31.32
C GLN A 16 8.30 -20.56 -30.72
N ILE A 17 8.76 -19.32 -30.57
CA ILE A 17 10.04 -18.99 -29.94
C ILE A 17 9.99 -19.19 -28.41
N LEU A 18 8.82 -18.94 -27.81
CA LEU A 18 8.60 -19.10 -26.37
C LEU A 18 8.31 -20.55 -25.97
N ASP A 19 7.90 -21.42 -26.89
CA ASP A 19 7.63 -22.82 -26.60
C ASP A 19 8.92 -23.60 -26.28
N GLY A 20 8.96 -24.23 -25.10
CA GLY A 20 10.12 -25.00 -24.62
C GLY A 20 11.29 -24.21 -24.02
N ASP A 21 11.37 -22.88 -24.15
CA ASP A 21 12.41 -22.05 -23.52
C ASP A 21 11.89 -21.25 -22.30
N VAL A 22 12.03 -21.86 -21.13
CA VAL A 22 11.63 -21.28 -19.83
C VAL A 22 12.34 -19.94 -19.53
N SER A 23 13.55 -19.73 -20.04
CA SER A 23 14.31 -18.49 -19.83
C SER A 23 13.86 -17.38 -20.77
N ALA A 24 13.41 -17.70 -21.97
CA ALA A 24 12.76 -16.75 -22.87
C ALA A 24 11.40 -16.31 -22.30
N GLN A 25 10.58 -17.26 -21.82
CA GLN A 25 9.30 -16.96 -21.17
C GLN A 25 9.47 -16.03 -19.97
N ARG A 26 10.42 -16.32 -19.06
CA ARG A 26 10.68 -15.47 -17.89
C ARG A 26 11.09 -14.05 -18.27
N ARG A 27 11.94 -13.89 -19.28
CA ARG A 27 12.35 -12.57 -19.78
C ARG A 27 11.20 -11.80 -20.41
N TYR A 28 10.34 -12.49 -21.15
CA TYR A 28 9.14 -11.90 -21.74
C TYR A 28 8.18 -11.39 -20.67
N PHE A 29 7.86 -12.21 -19.66
CA PHE A 29 7.00 -11.77 -18.54
C PHE A 29 7.62 -10.61 -17.76
N HIS A 30 8.94 -10.63 -17.53
CA HIS A 30 9.63 -9.49 -16.91
C HIS A 30 9.53 -8.21 -17.74
N TYR A 31 9.60 -8.32 -19.07
CA TYR A 31 9.48 -7.18 -19.98
C TYR A 31 8.05 -6.61 -20.01
N LEU A 32 7.03 -7.48 -19.93
CA LEU A 32 5.63 -7.07 -19.82
C LEU A 32 5.37 -6.31 -18.51
N ASP A 33 5.83 -6.84 -17.37
CA ASP A 33 5.72 -6.16 -16.07
C ASP A 33 6.38 -4.77 -16.11
N LEU A 34 7.56 -4.66 -16.74
CA LEU A 34 8.26 -3.37 -16.90
C LEU A 34 7.46 -2.39 -17.77
N HIS A 35 6.84 -2.85 -18.85
CA HIS A 35 6.01 -2.00 -19.71
C HIS A 35 4.76 -1.50 -18.99
N MET A 36 4.16 -2.33 -18.12
CA MET A 36 3.03 -1.92 -17.29
C MET A 36 3.43 -0.82 -16.29
N ASP A 37 4.56 -0.99 -15.57
CA ASP A 37 5.06 0.06 -14.64
C ASP A 37 5.37 1.38 -15.38
N LEU A 38 5.98 1.30 -16.56
CA LEU A 38 6.30 2.49 -17.35
C LEU A 38 5.06 3.20 -17.91
N GLN A 39 4.07 2.46 -18.42
CA GLN A 39 2.84 3.07 -18.90
C GLN A 39 2.10 3.80 -17.77
N GLU A 40 2.02 3.21 -16.58
CA GLU A 40 1.35 3.82 -15.43
C GLU A 40 2.06 5.11 -14.95
N ARG A 41 3.40 5.12 -14.93
CA ARG A 41 4.19 6.32 -14.62
C ARG A 41 3.94 7.44 -15.63
N VAL A 42 3.81 7.13 -16.92
CA VAL A 42 3.55 8.13 -17.98
C VAL A 42 2.14 8.72 -17.86
N THR A 43 1.12 7.91 -17.52
CA THR A 43 -0.23 8.41 -17.26
C THR A 43 -0.28 9.32 -16.03
N ARG A 44 0.42 8.97 -14.94
CA ARG A 44 0.46 9.82 -13.73
C ARG A 44 1.33 11.08 -13.90
N SER A 45 2.42 11.04 -14.66
CA SER A 45 3.29 12.21 -14.92
C SER A 45 2.55 13.37 -15.61
N LYS A 46 1.55 13.08 -16.45
CA LYS A 46 0.73 14.12 -17.11
C LYS A 46 -0.22 14.86 -16.17
N ILE A 47 -0.48 14.36 -14.96
CA ILE A 47 -1.45 14.96 -14.03
C ILE A 47 -0.79 15.94 -13.05
N HIS A 48 0.53 15.84 -12.81
CA HIS A 48 1.25 16.73 -11.91
C HIS A 48 2.17 17.73 -12.64
N SER A 49 1.57 18.75 -13.25
CA SER A 49 2.29 19.98 -13.58
C SER A 49 1.41 21.23 -13.42
N ARG A 50 1.12 21.63 -12.18
CA ARG A 50 1.02 23.04 -11.76
C ARG A 50 0.64 23.18 -10.28
N ALA A 51 1.60 23.61 -9.48
CA ALA A 51 1.39 24.63 -8.46
C ALA A 51 2.75 25.29 -8.15
N ARG A 52 3.04 26.41 -8.81
CA ARG A 52 4.04 27.37 -8.33
C ARG A 52 3.41 28.09 -7.15
N PHE A 53 3.87 27.84 -5.93
CA PHE A 53 3.60 28.74 -4.81
C PHE A 53 4.72 29.77 -4.70
N GLY A 54 4.35 31.04 -4.90
CA GLY A 54 5.25 32.18 -4.84
C GLY A 54 5.65 32.51 -3.40
N SER A 55 6.95 32.61 -3.16
CA SER A 55 7.52 33.06 -1.89
C SER A 55 7.36 34.58 -1.74
N SER A 56 6.43 35.02 -0.90
CA SER A 56 6.32 36.41 -0.48
C SER A 56 7.33 36.72 0.62
N LYS A 57 8.16 37.75 0.41
CA LYS A 57 9.23 38.16 1.33
C LYS A 57 8.66 39.05 2.43
N TRP A 58 8.71 38.61 3.70
CA TRP A 58 8.66 39.52 4.86
C TRP A 58 9.98 39.48 5.62
N LYS A 59 10.54 40.68 5.86
CA LYS A 59 11.86 40.89 6.44
C LYS A 59 11.83 40.66 7.95
N VAL A 60 12.87 39.99 8.42
CA VAL A 60 13.24 39.78 9.82
C VAL A 60 13.59 41.11 10.50
N ALA A 61 13.09 41.32 11.72
CA ALA A 61 13.64 42.29 12.66
C ALA A 61 13.57 41.70 14.09
N GLY A 62 14.72 41.63 14.78
CA GLY A 62 14.79 41.44 16.23
C GLY A 62 15.53 40.20 16.73
N ILE A 63 16.86 40.14 16.56
CA ILE A 63 17.75 39.19 17.23
C ILE A 63 18.17 39.80 18.58
N ALA A 64 17.65 39.29 19.71
CA ALA A 64 18.27 39.44 21.04
C ALA A 64 17.73 38.49 22.15
N ALA A 65 16.98 37.43 21.83
CA ALA A 65 16.50 36.46 22.83
C ALA A 65 16.60 34.99 22.36
N MET A 66 17.47 34.71 21.38
CA MET A 66 17.55 33.44 20.64
C MET A 66 18.70 32.55 21.14
N PHE A 67 18.77 32.24 22.43
CA PHE A 67 19.60 31.12 22.91
C PHE A 67 18.91 30.28 23.99
N CYS A 68 18.13 30.89 24.90
CA CYS A 68 17.31 30.11 25.84
C CYS A 68 16.10 29.44 25.16
N LEU A 69 15.58 30.04 24.08
CA LEU A 69 14.49 29.47 23.28
C LEU A 69 14.96 28.32 22.39
N TRP A 70 16.26 28.21 22.09
CA TRP A 70 16.79 27.12 21.25
C TRP A 70 16.94 25.80 22.03
N ILE A 71 17.31 25.86 23.31
CA ILE A 71 17.32 24.65 24.17
C ILE A 71 15.89 24.21 24.47
N GLY A 72 15.00 25.15 24.82
CA GLY A 72 13.58 24.84 25.06
C GLY A 72 12.86 24.30 23.83
N LEU A 73 13.14 24.84 22.63
CA LEU A 73 12.58 24.35 21.38
C LEU A 73 13.25 23.04 20.93
N SER A 74 14.53 22.78 21.25
CA SER A 74 15.13 21.47 20.99
C SER A 74 14.54 20.37 21.89
N TYR A 75 14.24 20.69 23.16
CA TYR A 75 13.55 19.75 24.06
C TYR A 75 12.08 19.58 23.67
N PHE A 76 11.39 20.63 23.23
CA PHE A 76 10.02 20.53 22.73
C PHE A 76 9.92 19.89 21.34
N ALA A 77 10.94 19.98 20.48
CA ALA A 77 10.95 19.28 19.20
C ALA A 77 11.32 17.80 19.34
N VAL A 78 12.10 17.42 20.37
CA VAL A 78 12.44 16.01 20.66
C VAL A 78 11.34 15.31 21.48
N ASN A 79 10.60 16.02 22.35
CA ASN A 79 9.56 15.41 23.21
C ASN A 79 8.12 15.95 23.00
N GLY A 80 7.90 16.93 22.12
CA GLY A 80 6.63 17.69 22.00
C GLY A 80 6.02 17.64 20.60
N GLY A 81 6.07 16.47 19.98
CA GLY A 81 5.48 16.19 18.68
C GLY A 81 4.49 15.02 18.70
N SER A 82 3.74 14.82 19.79
CA SER A 82 2.52 14.00 19.74
C SER A 82 1.45 14.76 18.97
N GLY A 83 1.64 14.88 17.66
CA GLY A 83 0.52 15.07 16.76
C GLY A 83 -0.42 13.90 17.03
N SER A 84 -1.67 14.22 17.35
CA SER A 84 -2.74 13.25 17.57
C SER A 84 -3.11 12.61 16.23
N GLY A 85 -2.16 11.95 15.56
CA GLY A 85 -2.43 11.03 14.47
C GLY A 85 -3.10 9.78 15.04
N PRO A 86 -3.92 9.08 14.24
CA PRO A 86 -4.55 7.84 14.66
C PRO A 86 -3.50 6.85 15.20
N ALA A 87 -3.77 6.24 16.35
CA ALA A 87 -2.81 5.35 17.00
C ALA A 87 -2.50 4.15 16.10
N ALA A 88 -1.21 3.96 15.78
CA ALA A 88 -0.77 2.82 15.00
C ALA A 88 -1.09 1.50 15.71
N PHE A 89 -1.61 0.53 14.94
CA PHE A 89 -1.99 -0.79 15.46
C PHE A 89 -1.52 -1.96 14.62
N ALA A 90 -0.74 -1.66 13.59
CA ALA A 90 -0.05 -2.64 12.79
C ALA A 90 1.34 -2.13 12.41
N ARG A 91 2.14 -2.99 11.81
CA ARG A 91 3.45 -2.66 11.26
C ARG A 91 3.74 -3.51 10.03
N ILE A 92 4.50 -2.95 9.09
CA ILE A 92 5.01 -3.70 7.94
C ILE A 92 6.18 -4.58 8.38
N THR A 93 6.11 -5.87 8.09
CA THR A 93 7.17 -6.84 8.40
C THR A 93 7.81 -7.44 7.16
N GLY A 94 7.28 -7.13 5.97
CA GLY A 94 7.90 -7.46 4.69
C GLY A 94 7.09 -6.87 3.55
N MET A 95 7.76 -6.53 2.46
CA MET A 95 7.09 -6.07 1.23
C MET A 95 8.00 -6.21 0.02
N ASP A 96 7.40 -6.26 -1.16
CA ASP A 96 8.06 -6.13 -2.47
C ASP A 96 7.06 -5.58 -3.50
N GLY A 97 7.57 -5.05 -4.61
CA GLY A 97 6.77 -4.45 -5.68
C GLY A 97 6.27 -3.03 -5.38
N LEU A 98 5.33 -2.54 -6.20
CA LEU A 98 4.80 -1.18 -6.08
C LEU A 98 3.57 -1.17 -5.16
N ILE A 99 3.67 -0.46 -4.04
CA ILE A 99 2.66 -0.42 -2.99
C ILE A 99 2.37 1.04 -2.62
N GLU A 100 1.10 1.38 -2.51
CA GLU A 100 0.65 2.66 -1.95
C GLU A 100 -0.11 2.41 -0.65
N TRP A 101 0.11 3.27 0.34
CA TRP A 101 -0.72 3.34 1.53
C TRP A 101 -1.32 4.73 1.64
N SER A 102 -2.61 4.80 1.97
CA SER A 102 -3.26 6.07 2.25
C SER A 102 -4.03 5.99 3.55
N GLU A 103 -3.83 6.98 4.42
CA GLU A 103 -4.77 7.23 5.51
C GLU A 103 -6.13 7.63 4.92
N GLU A 104 -7.23 7.18 5.51
CA GLU A 104 -8.59 7.43 5.01
C GLU A 104 -8.91 8.94 4.86
N GLU A 105 -8.26 9.80 5.65
CA GLU A 105 -8.39 11.27 5.60
C GLU A 105 -7.34 11.99 4.73
N GLY A 106 -6.65 11.28 3.83
CA GLY A 106 -6.21 11.90 2.57
C GLY A 106 -4.75 12.30 2.45
N SER A 107 -3.83 11.56 3.08
CA SER A 107 -2.42 11.58 2.65
C SER A 107 -2.05 10.23 2.05
N ILE A 108 -1.76 10.22 0.75
CA ILE A 108 -1.13 9.07 0.09
C ILE A 108 0.36 9.13 0.46
N ILE A 109 0.84 8.07 1.10
CA ILE A 109 2.23 7.88 1.50
C ILE A 109 2.80 6.78 0.61
N ASN A 110 3.72 7.18 -0.27
CA ASN A 110 4.34 6.30 -1.27
C ASN A 110 5.68 5.72 -0.82
N ASP A 111 6.14 6.06 0.38
CA ASP A 111 7.44 5.65 0.92
C ASP A 111 7.24 4.73 2.13
N LEU A 112 6.56 3.60 1.92
CA LEU A 112 6.45 2.57 2.95
C LEU A 112 7.72 1.74 2.99
N SER A 113 8.18 1.49 4.20
CA SER A 113 9.33 0.67 4.52
C SER A 113 8.98 -0.42 5.52
N VAL A 114 9.75 -1.50 5.50
CA VAL A 114 9.67 -2.52 6.54
C VAL A 114 10.02 -1.89 7.88
N GLY A 115 9.19 -2.13 8.89
CA GLY A 115 9.29 -1.53 10.22
C GLY A 115 8.32 -0.38 10.44
N ASP A 116 7.74 0.19 9.38
CA ASP A 116 6.85 1.33 9.50
C ASP A 116 5.58 0.99 10.28
N PRO A 117 5.19 1.84 11.24
CA PRO A 117 3.92 1.70 11.93
C PRO A 117 2.78 2.07 10.99
N LEU A 118 1.68 1.33 11.09
CA LEU A 118 0.48 1.53 10.30
C LEU A 118 -0.69 1.88 11.22
N SER A 119 -1.26 3.05 10.99
CA SER A 119 -2.58 3.48 11.47
C SER A 119 -3.68 2.95 10.54
N GLU A 120 -4.93 3.35 10.74
CA GLU A 120 -6.02 2.92 9.85
C GLU A 120 -5.82 3.47 8.44
N GLY A 121 -6.12 2.65 7.42
CA GLY A 121 -5.97 3.12 6.05
C GLY A 121 -6.24 2.07 5.00
N ILE A 122 -5.76 2.37 3.80
CA ILE A 122 -5.92 1.55 2.61
C ILE A 122 -4.53 1.20 2.09
N ILE A 123 -4.26 -0.08 1.86
CA ILE A 123 -3.06 -0.57 1.18
C ILE A 123 -3.48 -1.04 -0.20
N GLU A 124 -2.78 -0.56 -1.22
CA GLU A 124 -2.97 -0.92 -2.62
C GLU A 124 -1.68 -1.54 -3.17
N GLY A 125 -1.77 -2.79 -3.61
CA GLY A 125 -0.74 -3.39 -4.47
C GLY A 125 -1.04 -3.02 -5.90
N LEU A 126 -0.08 -2.41 -6.59
CA LEU A 126 -0.28 -1.87 -7.94
C LEU A 126 0.27 -2.77 -9.05
N THR A 127 1.18 -3.70 -8.72
CA THR A 127 1.78 -4.62 -9.70
C THR A 127 1.48 -6.08 -9.37
N SER A 128 1.63 -6.96 -10.37
CA SER A 128 1.44 -8.40 -10.25
C SER A 128 2.34 -9.05 -9.17
N ASN A 129 3.55 -8.49 -8.99
CA ASN A 129 4.52 -8.92 -7.99
C ASN A 129 4.41 -8.18 -6.64
N SER A 130 3.49 -7.23 -6.49
CA SER A 130 3.31 -6.52 -5.22
C SER A 130 2.89 -7.48 -4.13
N TRP A 131 3.54 -7.43 -2.96
CA TRP A 131 3.02 -8.05 -1.76
C TRP A 131 3.43 -7.26 -0.52
N VAL A 132 2.56 -7.26 0.49
CA VAL A 132 2.85 -6.65 1.79
C VAL A 132 2.45 -7.63 2.88
N LYS A 133 3.34 -7.84 3.84
CA LYS A 133 3.07 -8.53 5.10
C LYS A 133 2.93 -7.49 6.21
N ILE A 134 1.80 -7.56 6.88
CA ILE A 134 1.40 -6.70 7.98
C ILE A 134 1.27 -7.56 9.23
N GLU A 135 1.89 -7.12 10.32
CA GLU A 135 1.69 -7.69 11.66
C GLU A 135 0.86 -6.71 12.48
N LEU A 136 -0.28 -7.18 12.99
CA LEU A 136 -1.16 -6.44 13.89
C LEU A 136 -0.62 -6.53 15.33
N ASN A 137 -0.97 -5.56 16.19
CA ASN A 137 -0.46 -5.50 17.58
C ASN A 137 -0.78 -6.73 18.45
N ASP A 138 -1.74 -7.56 18.06
CA ASP A 138 -2.09 -8.83 18.74
C ASP A 138 -1.26 -10.03 18.23
N GLY A 139 -0.34 -9.81 17.28
CA GLY A 139 0.44 -10.85 16.62
C GLY A 139 -0.27 -11.54 15.46
N SER A 140 -1.48 -11.09 15.08
CA SER A 140 -2.13 -11.56 13.86
C SER A 140 -1.39 -11.04 12.62
N GLU A 141 -1.26 -11.88 11.59
CA GLU A 141 -0.57 -11.53 10.34
C GLU A 141 -1.57 -11.45 9.19
N ALA A 142 -1.41 -10.45 8.32
CA ALA A 142 -2.13 -10.32 7.07
C ALA A 142 -1.15 -10.12 5.91
N ILE A 143 -1.34 -10.85 4.82
CA ILE A 143 -0.56 -10.73 3.60
C ILE A 143 -1.51 -10.38 2.46
N ILE A 144 -1.27 -9.25 1.81
CA ILE A 144 -1.94 -8.86 0.57
C ILE A 144 -0.99 -9.07 -0.61
N SER A 145 -1.48 -9.51 -1.76
CA SER A 145 -0.62 -9.81 -2.92
C SER A 145 -1.29 -9.51 -4.26
N GLY A 146 -0.45 -9.19 -5.25
CA GLY A 146 -0.81 -8.79 -6.61
C GLY A 146 -1.49 -7.42 -6.67
N ILE A 147 -2.21 -7.20 -7.77
CA ILE A 147 -3.08 -6.04 -7.93
C ILE A 147 -4.25 -6.17 -6.95
N SER A 148 -4.23 -5.36 -5.89
CA SER A 148 -5.03 -5.62 -4.70
C SER A 148 -5.32 -4.34 -3.93
N LYS A 149 -6.45 -4.33 -3.19
CA LYS A 149 -6.88 -3.19 -2.39
C LYS A 149 -7.52 -3.67 -1.09
N LEU A 150 -6.87 -3.36 0.02
CA LEU A 150 -7.29 -3.72 1.38
C LEU A 150 -7.43 -2.46 2.22
N LYS A 151 -8.64 -2.21 2.71
CA LYS A 151 -8.86 -1.28 3.81
C LYS A 151 -8.73 -2.04 5.13
N PHE A 152 -7.89 -1.55 6.04
CA PHE A 152 -7.74 -2.11 7.38
C PHE A 152 -7.99 -1.01 8.42
N SER A 153 -8.79 -1.33 9.43
CA SER A 153 -9.18 -0.40 10.49
C SER A 153 -9.51 -1.11 11.80
N GLN A 154 -9.85 -0.37 12.84
CA GLN A 154 -10.43 -0.91 14.07
C GLN A 154 -11.82 -0.34 14.31
N ASN A 155 -12.71 -1.17 14.86
CA ASN A 155 -14.06 -0.78 15.22
C ASN A 155 -14.38 -1.32 16.61
N HIS A 156 -14.48 -0.44 17.62
CA HIS A 156 -14.73 -0.82 19.02
C HIS A 156 -13.78 -1.92 19.54
N GLY A 157 -12.52 -1.91 19.09
CA GLY A 157 -11.49 -2.91 19.43
C GLY A 157 -11.46 -4.17 18.55
N SER A 158 -12.47 -4.37 17.69
CA SER A 158 -12.44 -5.41 16.65
C SER A 158 -11.57 -4.95 15.49
N LYS A 159 -10.68 -5.81 14.99
CA LYS A 159 -9.95 -5.54 13.74
C LYS A 159 -10.86 -5.73 12.55
N VAL A 160 -10.83 -4.82 11.59
CA VAL A 160 -11.65 -4.85 10.39
C VAL A 160 -10.75 -4.88 9.17
N LEU A 161 -10.86 -5.95 8.37
CA LEU A 161 -10.16 -6.13 7.10
C LEU A 161 -11.19 -6.15 5.97
N ARG A 162 -11.12 -5.21 5.03
CA ARG A 162 -12.04 -5.12 3.89
C ARG A 162 -11.24 -5.19 2.60
N LEU A 163 -11.23 -6.37 2.00
CA LEU A 163 -10.60 -6.63 0.72
C LEU A 163 -11.60 -6.30 -0.39
N SER A 164 -11.36 -5.26 -1.18
CA SER A 164 -12.20 -4.95 -2.34
C SER A 164 -11.71 -5.64 -3.61
N GLN A 165 -10.42 -5.96 -3.69
CA GLN A 165 -9.80 -6.60 -4.84
C GLN A 165 -8.52 -7.33 -4.44
N GLY A 166 -8.22 -8.43 -5.12
CA GLY A 166 -6.95 -9.15 -5.04
C GLY A 166 -7.00 -10.33 -4.07
N TYR A 167 -5.84 -10.67 -3.53
CA TYR A 167 -5.66 -11.81 -2.63
C TYR A 167 -5.26 -11.35 -1.22
N LEU A 168 -5.86 -11.96 -0.21
CA LEU A 168 -5.57 -11.75 1.21
C LEU A 168 -5.38 -13.09 1.90
N SER A 169 -4.21 -13.31 2.52
CA SER A 169 -3.97 -14.40 3.46
C SER A 169 -3.94 -13.84 4.87
N VAL A 170 -4.66 -14.46 5.80
CA VAL A 170 -4.70 -14.02 7.21
C VAL A 170 -4.39 -15.19 8.12
N LYS A 171 -3.51 -14.94 9.09
CA LYS A 171 -3.27 -15.78 10.25
C LYS A 171 -3.72 -15.01 11.48
N ALA A 172 -4.95 -15.24 11.90
CA ALA A 172 -5.54 -14.58 13.06
C ALA A 172 -5.17 -15.34 14.34
N VAL A 173 -4.57 -14.62 15.30
CA VAL A 173 -4.44 -15.08 16.69
C VAL A 173 -5.83 -15.17 17.32
N ALA A 174 -5.98 -15.96 18.38
CA ALA A 174 -7.21 -16.07 19.14
C ALA A 174 -7.75 -14.68 19.54
N GLN A 175 -8.99 -14.38 19.14
CA GLN A 175 -9.70 -13.15 19.45
C GLN A 175 -10.75 -13.42 20.54
N PRO A 176 -11.07 -12.41 21.38
CA PRO A 176 -12.22 -12.49 22.28
C PRO A 176 -13.53 -12.70 21.50
N GLU A 177 -14.47 -13.45 22.07
CA GLU A 177 -15.78 -13.72 21.44
C GLU A 177 -16.59 -12.44 21.18
N ASP A 178 -16.42 -11.42 22.02
CA ASP A 178 -17.07 -10.12 21.89
C ASP A 178 -16.36 -9.17 20.91
N LYS A 179 -15.15 -9.51 20.46
CA LYS A 179 -14.31 -8.69 19.56
C LYS A 179 -13.63 -9.54 18.49
N PRO A 180 -14.40 -10.25 17.65
CA PRO A 180 -13.82 -11.05 16.56
C PRO A 180 -13.11 -10.15 15.55
N MET A 181 -12.18 -10.73 14.80
CA MET A 181 -11.68 -10.09 13.58
C MET A 181 -12.77 -10.16 12.51
N LEU A 182 -13.13 -9.01 11.95
CA LEU A 182 -14.15 -8.89 10.90
C LEU A 182 -13.48 -8.79 9.54
N VAL A 183 -13.84 -9.70 8.63
CA VAL A 183 -13.29 -9.75 7.29
C VAL A 183 -14.41 -9.59 6.27
N PHE A 184 -14.24 -8.66 5.36
CA PHE A 184 -15.20 -8.33 4.32
C PHE A 184 -14.57 -8.45 2.94
N SER A 185 -15.31 -9.03 2.02
CA SER A 185 -15.07 -9.00 0.58
C SER A 185 -16.40 -8.69 -0.13
N PRO A 186 -16.40 -8.37 -1.44
CA PRO A 186 -17.65 -8.12 -2.17
C PRO A 186 -18.70 -9.23 -1.99
N GLY A 187 -18.29 -10.49 -2.02
CA GLY A 187 -19.20 -11.65 -1.94
C GLY A 187 -19.31 -12.32 -0.56
N ALA A 188 -18.57 -11.88 0.47
CA ALA A 188 -18.56 -12.58 1.75
C ALA A 188 -18.20 -11.70 2.95
N ARG A 189 -18.73 -12.11 4.11
CA ARG A 189 -18.35 -11.62 5.45
C ARG A 189 -17.95 -12.80 6.31
N ALA A 190 -16.87 -12.66 7.07
CA ALA A 190 -16.45 -13.61 8.09
C ALA A 190 -16.20 -12.92 9.42
N GLU A 191 -16.58 -13.59 10.51
CA GLU A 191 -16.20 -13.25 11.88
C GLU A 191 -15.22 -14.33 12.36
N VAL A 192 -14.01 -13.91 12.71
CA VAL A 192 -12.89 -14.83 12.93
C VAL A 192 -12.42 -14.72 14.38
N LEU A 193 -12.55 -15.82 15.11
CA LEU A 193 -12.08 -15.96 16.49
C LEU A 193 -10.63 -16.46 16.61
N GLY A 194 -10.00 -16.86 15.51
CA GLY A 194 -8.62 -17.36 15.49
C GLY A 194 -8.49 -18.57 14.57
N THR A 195 -7.85 -18.38 13.43
CA THR A 195 -7.59 -19.41 12.42
C THR A 195 -6.64 -18.86 11.35
N GLN A 196 -6.30 -19.69 10.37
CA GLN A 196 -5.63 -19.25 9.15
C GLN A 196 -6.52 -19.53 7.94
N PHE A 197 -6.66 -18.53 7.06
CA PHE A 197 -7.53 -18.62 5.89
C PHE A 197 -7.07 -17.65 4.81
N ASN A 198 -7.62 -17.84 3.61
CA ASN A 198 -7.36 -17.00 2.44
C ASN A 198 -8.68 -16.46 1.90
N VAL A 199 -8.63 -15.25 1.35
CA VAL A 199 -9.76 -14.57 0.71
C VAL A 199 -9.29 -14.08 -0.65
N LEU A 200 -10.11 -14.34 -1.67
CA LEU A 200 -9.94 -13.81 -3.01
C LEU A 200 -11.13 -12.90 -3.31
N ALA A 201 -10.86 -11.70 -3.81
CA ALA A 201 -11.88 -10.78 -4.29
C ALA A 201 -11.56 -10.37 -5.73
N SER A 202 -12.49 -10.63 -6.64
CA SER A 202 -12.42 -10.09 -7.99
C SER A 202 -13.34 -8.87 -8.09
N PRO A 203 -12.99 -7.85 -8.88
CA PRO A 203 -13.83 -6.65 -9.04
C PRO A 203 -15.24 -6.97 -9.59
N GLU A 204 -15.42 -8.13 -10.22
CA GLU A 204 -16.69 -8.60 -10.80
C GLU A 204 -17.49 -9.56 -9.89
N SER A 205 -17.00 -9.88 -8.68
CA SER A 205 -17.69 -10.81 -7.78
C SER A 205 -18.82 -10.09 -7.03
N THR A 206 -20.02 -10.11 -7.62
CA THR A 206 -21.27 -9.69 -6.95
C THR A 206 -22.16 -10.89 -6.65
#